data_AF-A0A8T1F7D2-F1
#
_entry.id   AF-A0A8T1F7D2-F1
#
_cell.length_a   1.000
_cell.length_b   1.000
_cell.length_c   1.000
_cell.angle_alpha   90.00
_cell.angle_beta   90.00
_cell.angle_gamma   90.00
#
_symmetry.space_group_name_H-M   'P 1'
#
loop_
_entity.id
_entity.type
_entity.pdbx_description
1 polymer ?
#
loop_
_entity_poly.entity_id
_entity_poly.type
_entity_poly.pdbx_seq_one_letter_code
_entity_poly.pdbx_strand_id
1 'polypeptide(L)'
;MPSTKPVKSAISSATEFKTLCVTVSKSYKIRVSDEAIRHLRLTMNTSVALAALLPEAIDVIISSLAKQNKRRYVLNDVRAWLVPPSPANDEESDDEAECSTDEKLEGEKQHYVRSC
;
A
#
# COMPACT_ATOMS: atom_id res chain seq x y z
N MET A 1 -43.99 0.17 -3.45
CA MET A 1 -42.62 0.23 -4.00
C MET A 1 -41.88 -1.01 -3.52
N PRO A 2 -41.47 -1.94 -4.40
CA PRO A 2 -40.65 -3.05 -3.96
C PRO A 2 -39.26 -2.49 -3.63
N SER A 3 -38.87 -2.57 -2.37
CA SER A 3 -37.49 -2.30 -1.95
C SER A 3 -36.62 -3.43 -2.50
N THR A 4 -35.98 -3.21 -3.64
CA THR A 4 -34.91 -4.06 -4.16
C THR A 4 -33.76 -4.02 -3.14
N LYS A 5 -33.76 -5.00 -2.24
CA LYS A 5 -32.60 -5.26 -1.38
C LYS A 5 -31.40 -5.39 -2.32
N PRO A 6 -30.29 -4.67 -2.07
CA PRO A 6 -29.10 -4.87 -2.87
C PRO A 6 -28.70 -6.34 -2.71
N VAL A 7 -28.83 -7.09 -3.80
CA VAL A 7 -28.31 -8.45 -3.87
C VAL A 7 -26.81 -8.28 -3.67
N LYS A 8 -26.32 -8.74 -2.51
CA LYS A 8 -24.88 -8.77 -2.22
C LYS A 8 -24.28 -9.85 -3.10
N SER A 9 -24.17 -9.59 -4.40
CA SER A 9 -23.46 -10.47 -5.33
C SER A 9 -22.00 -10.40 -4.93
N ALA A 10 -21.48 -11.51 -4.43
CA ALA A 10 -20.04 -11.65 -4.27
C ALA A 10 -19.43 -11.55 -5.68
N ILE A 11 -18.67 -10.48 -5.90
CA ILE A 11 -18.09 -10.13 -7.21
C ILE A 11 -17.10 -11.19 -7.68
N SER A 12 -16.45 -11.86 -6.72
CA SER A 12 -15.61 -13.02 -6.96
C SER A 12 -15.71 -14.01 -5.79
N SER A 13 -15.58 -15.30 -6.10
CA SER A 13 -15.48 -16.35 -5.08
C SER A 13 -14.18 -16.22 -4.27
N ALA A 14 -14.10 -16.91 -3.12
CA ALA A 14 -12.91 -16.84 -2.27
C ALA A 14 -11.67 -17.42 -2.97
N THR A 15 -11.88 -18.51 -3.69
CA THR A 15 -10.84 -19.29 -4.38
C THR A 15 -10.31 -18.55 -5.59
N GLU A 16 -11.18 -17.95 -6.42
CA GLU A 16 -10.78 -17.13 -7.57
C GLU A 16 -9.99 -15.91 -7.10
N PHE A 17 -10.54 -15.14 -6.17
CA PHE A 17 -9.88 -13.96 -5.62
C PHE A 17 -8.51 -14.29 -5.04
N LYS A 18 -8.41 -15.36 -4.24
CA LYS A 18 -7.14 -15.82 -3.67
C LYS A 18 -6.13 -16.19 -4.75
N THR A 19 -6.57 -16.91 -5.78
CA THR A 19 -5.70 -17.34 -6.89
C THR A 19 -5.14 -16.13 -7.64
N LEU A 20 -5.98 -15.12 -7.91
CA LEU A 20 -5.56 -13.86 -8.53
C LEU A 20 -4.53 -13.13 -7.65
N CYS A 21 -4.84 -12.88 -6.37
CA CYS A 21 -3.91 -12.22 -5.47
C CYS A 21 -2.57 -12.94 -5.36
N VAL A 22 -2.56 -14.27 -5.25
CA VAL A 22 -1.31 -15.05 -5.17
C VAL A 22 -0.53 -14.97 -6.48
N THR A 23 -1.20 -15.01 -7.63
CA THR A 23 -0.55 -14.95 -8.95
C THR A 23 0.12 -13.61 -9.17
N VAL A 24 -0.62 -12.51 -8.92
CA VAL A 24 -0.10 -11.15 -9.04
C VAL A 24 0.99 -10.90 -7.99
N SER A 25 0.80 -11.33 -6.73
CA SER A 25 1.84 -11.15 -5.70
C SER A 25 3.17 -11.83 -6.09
N LYS A 26 3.10 -13.00 -6.74
CA LYS A 26 4.28 -13.70 -7.26
C LYS A 26 4.98 -12.93 -8.37
N SER A 27 4.25 -12.30 -9.30
CA SER A 27 4.87 -11.50 -10.38
C SER A 27 5.62 -10.30 -9.82
N TYR A 28 5.10 -9.67 -8.76
CA TYR A 28 5.76 -8.57 -8.04
C TYR A 28 6.77 -9.03 -6.96
N LYS A 29 7.03 -10.34 -6.82
CA LYS A 29 7.97 -10.91 -5.84
C LYS A 29 7.65 -10.55 -4.38
N ILE A 30 6.37 -10.33 -4.06
CA ILE A 30 5.90 -10.10 -2.69
C ILE A 30 5.03 -11.26 -2.21
N ARG A 31 4.79 -11.32 -0.89
CA ARG A 31 3.84 -12.27 -0.29
C ARG A 31 2.78 -11.49 0.45
N VAL A 32 1.51 -11.86 0.25
CA VAL A 32 0.38 -11.32 1.00
C VAL A 32 -0.20 -12.45 1.83
N SER A 33 -0.42 -12.20 3.13
CA SER A 33 -1.01 -13.20 4.03
C SER A 33 -2.45 -13.55 3.65
N ASP A 34 -2.88 -14.78 3.90
CA ASP A 34 -4.26 -15.22 3.62
C ASP A 34 -5.31 -14.35 4.32
N GLU A 35 -5.01 -13.88 5.52
CA GLU A 35 -5.89 -12.98 6.27
C GLU A 35 -6.00 -11.59 5.62
N ALA A 36 -4.89 -11.07 5.08
CA ALA A 36 -4.90 -9.84 4.30
C ALA A 36 -5.68 -10.02 2.98
N ILE A 37 -5.53 -11.15 2.29
CA ILE A 37 -6.31 -11.48 1.08
C ILE A 37 -7.81 -11.53 1.40
N ARG A 38 -8.19 -12.15 2.52
CA ARG A 38 -9.60 -12.23 2.97
C ARG A 38 -10.19 -10.85 3.21
N HIS A 39 -9.45 -9.96 3.89
CA HIS A 39 -9.89 -8.59 4.12
C HIS A 39 -9.97 -7.80 2.82
N LEU A 40 -8.98 -7.94 1.93
CA LEU A 40 -8.96 -7.26 0.64
C LEU A 40 -10.19 -7.65 -0.20
N ARG A 41 -10.53 -8.94 -0.23
CA ARG A 41 -11.74 -9.43 -0.90
C ARG A 41 -13.00 -8.79 -0.33
N LEU A 42 -13.12 -8.71 1.00
CA LEU A 42 -14.28 -8.09 1.65
C LEU A 42 -14.41 -6.62 1.25
N THR A 43 -13.31 -5.87 1.32
CA THR A 43 -13.26 -4.46 0.92
C THR A 43 -13.62 -4.29 -0.56
N MET A 44 -13.01 -5.06 -1.46
CA MET A 44 -13.26 -4.95 -2.90
C MET A 44 -14.67 -5.37 -3.30
N ASN A 45 -15.26 -6.38 -2.64
CA ASN A 45 -16.66 -6.74 -2.86
C ASN A 45 -17.64 -5.61 -2.48
N THR A 46 -17.21 -4.66 -1.65
CA THR A 46 -18.03 -3.49 -1.27
C THR A 46 -17.73 -2.25 -2.11
N SER A 47 -16.48 -2.07 -2.58
CA SER A 47 -16.05 -0.85 -3.26
C SER A 47 -15.99 -0.97 -4.79
N VAL A 48 -15.74 -2.17 -5.32
CA VAL A 48 -15.68 -2.39 -6.76
C VAL A 48 -17.10 -2.65 -7.25
N ALA A 49 -17.57 -1.90 -8.26
CA ALA A 49 -18.93 -2.08 -8.77
C ALA A 49 -19.06 -3.26 -9.75
N LEU A 50 -17.97 -3.68 -10.40
CA LEU A 50 -17.97 -4.63 -11.51
C LEU A 50 -16.86 -5.70 -11.37
N ALA A 51 -17.23 -6.97 -11.54
CA ALA A 51 -16.29 -8.10 -11.49
C ALA A 51 -15.20 -8.06 -12.57
N ALA A 52 -15.50 -7.49 -13.73
CA ALA A 52 -14.53 -7.34 -14.81
C ALA A 52 -13.32 -6.47 -14.43
N LEU A 53 -13.48 -5.54 -13.47
CA LEU A 53 -12.42 -4.64 -13.01
C LEU A 53 -11.56 -5.26 -11.89
N LEU A 54 -11.95 -6.40 -11.37
CA LEU A 54 -11.30 -7.02 -10.22
C LEU A 54 -9.83 -7.40 -10.50
N PRO A 55 -9.46 -8.01 -11.65
CA PRO A 55 -8.07 -8.34 -11.93
C PRO A 55 -7.18 -7.10 -11.99
N GLU A 56 -7.65 -6.04 -12.66
CA GLU A 56 -6.93 -4.77 -12.80
C GLU A 56 -6.76 -4.06 -11.45
N ALA A 57 -7.83 -4.01 -10.65
CA ALA A 57 -7.77 -3.43 -9.31
C ALA A 57 -6.81 -4.22 -8.39
N ILE A 58 -6.78 -5.56 -8.47
CA ILE A 58 -5.79 -6.36 -7.73
C ILE A 58 -4.37 -6.02 -8.20
N ASP A 59 -4.13 -5.89 -9.50
CA ASP A 59 -2.80 -5.52 -10.02
C ASP A 59 -2.33 -4.15 -9.52
N VAL A 60 -3.19 -3.14 -9.57
CA VAL A 60 -2.91 -1.80 -9.05
C VAL A 60 -2.61 -1.82 -7.55
N ILE A 61 -3.36 -2.59 -6.77
CA ILE A 61 -3.14 -2.69 -5.32
C ILE A 61 -1.82 -3.39 -5.02
N ILE A 62 -1.57 -4.55 -5.64
CA ILE A 62 -0.35 -5.34 -5.39
C ILE A 62 0.90 -4.60 -5.88
N SER A 63 0.85 -3.91 -7.03
CA SER A 63 1.95 -3.08 -7.51
C SER A 63 2.22 -1.90 -6.57
N SER A 64 1.18 -1.28 -6.02
CA SER A 64 1.31 -0.22 -5.02
C SER A 64 1.92 -0.72 -3.71
N LEU A 65 1.54 -1.92 -3.26
CA LEU A 65 2.19 -2.57 -2.13
C LEU A 65 3.67 -2.86 -2.46
N ALA A 66 3.98 -3.40 -3.64
CA ALA A 66 5.36 -3.71 -4.03
C ALA A 66 6.29 -2.48 -3.99
N LYS A 67 5.77 -1.29 -4.30
CA LYS A 67 6.52 -0.02 -4.20
C LYS A 67 6.96 0.36 -2.78
N GLN A 68 6.33 -0.19 -1.74
CA GLN A 68 6.72 0.09 -0.35
C GLN A 68 7.94 -0.73 0.12
N ASN A 69 8.62 -1.45 -0.80
CA ASN A 69 9.85 -2.21 -0.55
C ASN A 69 9.78 -3.26 0.58
N LYS A 70 8.58 -3.72 0.97
CA LYS A 70 8.42 -4.87 1.88
C LYS A 70 8.23 -6.17 1.08
N ARG A 71 8.82 -7.26 1.58
CA ARG A 71 8.65 -8.60 0.98
C ARG A 71 7.38 -9.33 1.42
N ARG A 72 6.81 -8.96 2.57
CA ARG A 72 5.62 -9.62 3.15
C ARG A 72 4.66 -8.58 3.70
N TYR A 73 3.38 -8.72 3.35
CA TYR A 73 2.28 -7.89 3.82
C TYR A 73 1.31 -8.71 4.66
N VAL A 74 1.14 -8.30 5.91
CA VAL A 74 0.12 -8.84 6.81
C VAL A 74 -1.12 -7.96 6.81
N LEU A 75 -2.16 -8.40 7.52
CA LEU A 75 -3.43 -7.66 7.60
C LEU A 75 -3.25 -6.19 8.01
N ASN A 76 -2.40 -5.94 9.01
CA ASN A 76 -2.17 -4.59 9.52
C ASN A 76 -1.53 -3.67 8.47
N ASP A 77 -0.63 -4.19 7.63
CA ASP A 77 -0.04 -3.41 6.55
C ASP A 77 -1.10 -3.01 5.51
N VAL A 78 -1.98 -3.95 5.14
CA VAL A 78 -3.07 -3.68 4.19
C VAL A 78 -4.08 -2.70 4.79
N ARG A 79 -4.40 -2.81 6.09
CA ARG A 79 -5.26 -1.86 6.77
C ARG A 79 -4.66 -0.47 6.79
N ALA A 80 -3.38 -0.33 7.18
CA ALA A 80 -2.70 0.96 7.18
C ALA A 80 -2.66 1.59 5.80
N TRP A 81 -2.49 0.80 4.74
CA TRP A 81 -2.52 1.29 3.36
C TRP A 81 -3.91 1.72 2.90
N LEU A 82 -4.98 1.07 3.37
CA LEU A 82 -6.37 1.41 3.03
C LEU A 82 -6.89 2.65 3.76
N VAL A 83 -6.19 3.13 4.79
CA VAL A 83 -6.56 4.38 5.47
C VAL A 83 -6.25 5.54 4.51
N PRO A 84 -7.24 6.41 4.19
CA PRO A 84 -6.98 7.60 3.40
C PRO A 84 -5.86 8.43 4.05
N PRO A 85 -4.92 8.98 3.28
CA PRO A 85 -3.97 9.93 3.84
C PRO A 85 -4.76 11.06 4.52
N SER A 86 -4.41 11.38 5.76
CA SER A 86 -4.98 12.54 6.45
C SER A 86 -4.83 13.75 5.53
N PRO A 87 -5.85 14.61 5.35
CA PRO A 87 -5.65 15.85 4.65
C PRO A 87 -4.50 16.59 5.34
N ALA A 88 -3.42 16.81 4.60
CA ALA A 88 -2.40 17.75 5.04
C ALA A 88 -3.13 19.09 5.19
N ASN A 89 -2.99 19.72 6.35
CA ASN A 89 -3.34 21.12 6.47
C ASN A 89 -2.36 21.85 5.55
N ASP A 90 -2.81 22.25 4.36
CA ASP A 90 -2.09 23.12 3.45
C ASP A 90 -1.98 24.52 4.10
N GLU A 91 -1.22 24.63 5.18
CA GLU A 91 -0.76 25.92 5.68
C GLU A 91 0.39 26.33 4.76
N GLU A 92 0.01 27.07 3.73
CA GLU A 92 0.73 28.20 3.17
C GLU A 92 2.16 28.38 3.71
N SER A 93 3.10 27.98 2.86
CA SER A 93 4.47 28.44 2.88
C SER A 93 4.48 29.97 2.81
N ASP A 94 4.81 30.65 3.91
CA ASP A 94 5.28 32.03 3.87
C ASP A 94 6.79 32.08 4.13
N ASP A 95 7.44 32.79 3.24
CA ASP A 95 8.86 32.80 2.94
C ASP A 95 9.49 33.97 3.67
N GLU A 96 10.09 33.73 4.84
CA GLU A 96 10.88 34.74 5.54
C GLU A 96 12.35 34.30 5.57
N ALA A 97 13.03 34.64 4.47
CA ALA A 97 14.47 34.66 4.39
C ALA A 97 15.04 35.75 5.31
N GLU A 98 15.83 35.37 6.31
CA GLU A 98 16.93 36.23 6.78
C GLU A 98 18.23 35.46 7.04
N CYS A 99 19.29 36.12 6.60
CA CYS A 99 20.69 35.76 6.44
C CYS A 99 21.47 35.70 7.77
N SER A 100 22.58 34.94 7.79
CA SER A 100 23.84 35.14 8.56
C SER A 100 24.30 33.86 9.29
N THR A 101 25.56 33.40 9.31
CA THR A 101 26.85 33.83 8.77
C THR A 101 27.76 32.58 8.77
N ASP A 102 28.80 32.68 7.96
CA ASP A 102 30.01 31.88 7.77
C ASP A 102 30.68 31.22 9.01
N GLU A 103 31.54 30.25 8.67
CA GLU A 103 32.63 29.60 9.43
C GLU A 103 32.32 28.58 10.54
N LYS A 104 32.72 27.30 10.33
CA LYS A 104 34.03 26.80 10.78
C LYS A 104 34.16 25.27 10.69
N LEU A 105 34.97 24.87 9.70
CA LEU A 105 35.98 23.80 9.64
C LEU A 105 36.02 22.65 10.68
N GLU A 106 36.42 21.48 10.11
CA GLU A 106 37.19 20.35 10.67
C GLU A 106 36.47 19.09 11.17
N GLY A 107 36.88 17.93 10.60
CA GLY A 107 36.58 16.61 11.14
C GLY A 107 36.72 15.42 10.17
N GLU A 108 37.86 15.28 9.49
CA GLU A 108 38.16 14.18 8.55
C GLU A 108 38.46 12.83 9.27
N LYS A 109 37.83 11.73 8.77
CA LYS A 109 38.23 10.28 8.73
C LYS A 109 38.66 9.58 10.05
N GLN A 110 38.32 8.31 10.29
CA GLN A 110 38.98 7.16 9.64
C GLN A 110 38.24 5.83 9.88
N HIS A 111 38.24 4.99 8.83
CA HIS A 111 37.95 3.56 8.88
C HIS A 111 39.07 2.81 9.61
N TYR A 112 38.73 1.81 10.42
CA TYR A 112 39.68 0.79 10.83
C TYR A 112 39.14 -0.60 10.52
N VAL A 113 39.80 -1.27 9.56
CA VAL A 113 39.74 -2.72 9.37
C VAL A 113 40.77 -3.32 10.33
N ARG A 114 40.35 -4.24 11.21
CA ARG A 114 41.28 -5.06 11.98
C ARG A 114 41.11 -6.51 11.55
N SER A 115 42.09 -7.04 10.83
CA SER A 115 42.26 -8.47 10.61
C SER A 115 43.17 -9.04 11.71
N CYS A 116 42.79 -10.19 12.24
CA CYS A 116 43.66 -11.18 12.87
C CYS A 116 43.24 -12.54 12.30
#